data_AF-A0AB38PYG5-F1
#
_entry.id   AF-A0AB38PYG5-F1
#
_cell.length_a   1.000
_cell.length_b   1.000
_cell.length_c   1.000
_cell.angle_alpha   90.00
_cell.angle_beta   90.00
_cell.angle_gamma   90.00
#
_symmetry.space_group_name_H-M   'P 1'
#
loop_
_entity.id
_entity.type
_entity.pdbx_description
1 polymer ?
#
loop_
_entity_poly.entity_id
_entity_poly.type
_entity_poly.pdbx_seq_one_letter_code
_entity_poly.pdbx_strand_id
1 'polypeptide(L)'
;MENNNINEIIITDENEKEYLAEFKKTSSPRIKEALIKRYTPLVKYEAFKIKETIGNSFNSININFENYAKNKLGFEDEDFESLGFLGLLDAIDRYNPNNESDIKFETYASMNIQDAIFEEFRRMDGLPKSVRREIKKLEMVENKMINNLTKKEIDNLCKWAKKYNIEDLDTEEKILNIKELKIVSDEIDYLPNEIFKLTNLESFYIDCYSLEEFPKDIEKLINLKKLTIEFSDIKTLPKEIFNLVNLETLNIECACLEEFPDGISNLTKLKTLNFIYYEELIELKEFPKEIFNLKNLENIRLSYFNKFKGYYKKINDLDNIKNIEL
;
A
#
# COMPACT_ATOMS: atom_id res chain seq x y z
N MET A 1 21.59 17.51 43.16
CA MET A 1 21.64 17.50 41.68
C MET A 1 22.12 16.12 41.29
N GLU A 2 21.21 15.16 41.22
CA GLU A 2 21.52 13.82 40.75
C GLU A 2 21.36 13.78 39.24
N ASN A 3 22.39 13.27 38.57
CA ASN A 3 22.48 13.09 37.13
C ASN A 3 21.37 12.13 36.63
N ASN A 4 20.25 12.69 36.17
CA ASN A 4 19.33 11.98 35.27
C ASN A 4 19.87 12.00 33.85
N ASN A 5 21.02 11.35 33.62
CA ASN A 5 21.39 10.92 32.26
C ASN A 5 20.68 9.59 32.01
N ILE A 6 19.37 9.67 31.76
CA ILE A 6 18.61 8.57 31.18
C ILE A 6 19.11 8.48 29.73
N ASN A 7 19.82 7.39 29.39
CA ASN A 7 20.39 7.16 28.06
C ASN A 7 19.42 7.59 26.96
N GLU A 8 19.71 8.72 26.31
CA GLU A 8 18.93 9.26 25.21
C GLU A 8 19.08 8.33 24.01
N ILE A 9 17.96 7.87 23.44
CA ILE A 9 17.98 7.04 22.24
C ILE A 9 18.33 7.95 21.06
N ILE A 10 19.48 7.68 20.42
CA ILE A 10 19.93 8.42 19.24
C ILE A 10 19.78 7.51 18.02
N ILE A 11 18.90 7.90 17.11
CA ILE A 11 18.65 7.17 15.86
C ILE A 11 19.55 7.74 14.76
N THR A 12 20.29 6.85 14.10
CA THR A 12 21.21 7.10 12.98
C THR A 12 20.86 6.19 11.82
N ASP A 13 21.42 6.45 10.65
CA ASP A 13 21.16 5.62 9.45
C ASP A 13 21.58 4.15 9.65
N GLU A 14 22.54 3.89 10.53
CA GLU A 14 23.05 2.55 10.84
C GLU A 14 22.11 1.74 11.74
N ASN A 15 21.38 2.41 12.65
CA ASN A 15 20.53 1.76 13.66
C ASN A 15 19.02 2.02 13.46
N GLU A 16 18.65 2.84 12.49
CA GLU A 16 17.27 3.22 12.21
C GLU A 16 16.36 2.01 12.00
N LYS A 17 16.82 1.06 11.17
CA LYS A 17 16.04 -0.13 10.84
C LYS A 17 15.76 -0.97 12.10
N GLU A 18 16.74 -1.05 13.00
CA GLU A 18 16.64 -1.78 14.26
C GLU A 18 15.64 -1.11 15.21
N TYR A 19 15.75 0.20 15.40
CA TYR A 19 14.82 0.94 16.27
C TYR A 19 13.40 0.99 15.72
N LEU A 20 13.21 1.14 14.41
CA LEU A 20 11.89 1.00 13.80
C LEU A 20 11.31 -0.40 14.04
N ALA A 21 12.13 -1.46 13.96
CA ALA A 21 11.70 -2.83 14.19
C ALA A 21 11.37 -3.09 15.66
N GLU A 22 12.15 -2.50 16.58
CA GLU A 22 11.91 -2.55 18.01
C GLU A 22 10.62 -1.79 18.38
N PHE A 23 10.40 -0.62 17.79
CA PHE A 23 9.17 0.16 17.99
C PHE A 23 7.94 -0.65 17.55
N LYS A 24 7.98 -1.31 16.38
CA LYS A 24 6.88 -2.18 15.92
C LYS A 24 6.53 -3.28 16.93
N LYS A 25 7.52 -3.81 17.64
CA LYS A 25 7.33 -4.90 18.60
C LYS A 25 6.84 -4.41 19.96
N THR A 26 7.31 -3.23 20.39
CA THR A 26 7.20 -2.78 21.78
C THR A 26 6.22 -1.63 21.97
N SER A 27 5.89 -0.89 20.91
CA SER A 27 5.19 0.40 20.97
C SER A 27 5.84 1.38 21.97
N SER A 28 7.16 1.27 22.15
CA SER A 28 7.90 2.04 23.16
C SER A 28 7.76 3.56 22.93
N PRO A 29 7.22 4.31 23.91
CA PRO A 29 7.09 5.76 23.81
C PRO A 29 8.44 6.46 23.62
N ARG A 30 9.51 5.93 24.23
CA ARG A 30 10.87 6.50 24.11
C ARG A 30 11.44 6.36 22.70
N ILE A 31 11.18 5.23 22.04
CA ILE A 31 11.62 5.04 20.65
C ILE A 31 10.79 5.92 19.73
N LYS A 32 9.47 6.03 19.97
CA LYS A 32 8.61 6.95 19.23
C LYS A 32 9.10 8.39 19.32
N GLU A 33 9.43 8.86 20.52
CA GLU A 33 9.98 10.19 20.75
C GLU A 33 11.32 10.42 20.01
N ALA A 34 12.21 9.43 20.04
CA ALA A 34 13.47 9.48 19.30
C ALA A 34 13.28 9.52 17.77
N LEU A 35 12.33 8.74 17.24
CA LEU A 35 11.94 8.76 15.82
C LEU A 35 11.36 10.11 15.42
N ILE A 36 10.45 10.68 16.23
CA ILE A 36 9.88 12.01 16.00
C ILE A 36 11.01 13.05 15.98
N LYS A 37 11.93 12.99 16.94
CA LYS A 37 13.07 13.93 17.01
C LYS A 37 13.97 13.82 15.78
N ARG A 38 14.30 12.60 15.32
CA ARG A 38 15.10 12.35 14.12
C ARG A 38 14.48 12.95 12.86
N TYR A 39 13.16 12.83 12.73
CA TYR A 39 12.41 13.19 11.52
C TYR A 39 11.68 14.53 11.58
N THR A 40 11.77 15.26 12.69
CA THR A 40 11.27 16.64 12.79
C THR A 40 11.81 17.56 11.69
N PRO A 41 13.10 17.51 11.29
CA PRO A 41 13.59 18.32 10.17
C PRO A 41 12.89 18.00 8.84
N LEU A 42 12.52 16.74 8.60
CA LEU A 42 11.79 16.33 7.40
C LEU A 42 10.38 16.93 7.38
N VAL A 43 9.66 16.89 8.51
CA VAL A 43 8.35 17.55 8.66
C VAL A 43 8.43 19.02 8.29
N LYS A 44 9.39 19.75 8.87
CA LYS A 44 9.59 21.17 8.60
C LYS A 44 9.92 21.45 7.15
N TYR A 45 10.75 20.60 6.54
CA TYR A 45 11.12 20.73 5.14
C TYR A 45 9.92 20.57 4.20
N GLU A 46 9.13 19.50 4.36
CA GLU A 46 7.96 19.27 3.49
C GLU A 46 6.86 20.30 3.72
N ALA A 47 6.59 20.66 4.98
CA ALA A 47 5.65 21.72 5.33
C ALA A 47 6.01 23.05 4.65
N PHE A 48 7.28 23.46 4.75
CA PHE A 48 7.79 24.67 4.10
C PHE A 48 7.64 24.62 2.57
N LYS A 49 8.04 23.51 1.95
CA LYS A 49 7.98 23.33 0.50
C LYS A 49 6.55 23.41 -0.05
N ILE A 50 5.59 22.77 0.64
CA ILE A 50 4.16 22.87 0.28
C ILE A 50 3.67 24.30 0.48
N LYS A 51 3.97 24.92 1.63
CA LYS A 51 3.61 26.32 1.92
C LYS A 51 4.10 27.28 0.81
N GLU A 52 5.39 27.23 0.47
CA GLU A 52 5.98 28.08 -0.56
C GLU A 52 5.30 27.90 -1.93
N THR A 53 5.00 26.66 -2.29
CA THR A 53 4.39 26.39 -3.59
C THR A 53 2.95 26.92 -3.66
N ILE A 54 2.19 26.72 -2.58
CA ILE A 54 0.84 27.29 -2.46
C ILE A 54 0.92 28.82 -2.44
N GLY A 55 1.83 29.40 -1.67
CA GLY A 55 2.07 30.85 -1.59
C GLY A 55 2.32 31.47 -2.96
N ASN A 56 3.19 30.86 -3.77
CA ASN A 56 3.46 31.28 -5.14
C ASN A 56 2.20 31.23 -6.03
N SER A 57 1.34 30.23 -5.82
CA SER A 57 0.06 30.10 -6.54
C SER A 57 -0.91 31.24 -6.22
N PHE A 58 -1.01 31.63 -4.95
CA PHE A 58 -1.82 32.77 -4.53
C PHE A 58 -1.26 34.10 -5.03
N ASN A 59 0.06 34.28 -4.99
CA ASN A 59 0.71 35.47 -5.55
C ASN A 59 0.42 35.64 -7.04
N SER A 60 0.35 34.55 -7.81
CA SER A 60 0.03 34.59 -9.25
C SER A 60 -1.35 35.17 -9.58
N ILE A 61 -2.27 35.20 -8.61
CA ILE A 61 -3.62 35.77 -8.73
C ILE A 61 -3.80 37.04 -7.89
N ASN A 62 -2.69 37.68 -7.48
CA ASN A 62 -2.66 38.88 -6.63
C ASN A 62 -3.38 38.72 -5.28
N ILE A 63 -3.32 37.53 -4.68
CA ILE A 63 -3.82 37.28 -3.33
C ILE A 63 -2.63 36.96 -2.42
N ASN A 64 -2.56 37.59 -1.25
CA ASN A 64 -1.57 37.22 -0.24
C ASN A 64 -2.05 35.94 0.49
N PHE A 65 -1.26 34.86 0.39
CA PHE A 65 -1.62 33.57 0.96
C PHE A 65 -1.81 33.62 2.48
N GLU A 66 -0.87 34.21 3.23
CA GLU A 66 -0.90 34.24 4.70
C GLU A 66 -2.15 34.98 5.21
N ASN A 67 -2.45 36.14 4.65
CA ASN A 67 -3.66 36.90 4.97
C ASN A 67 -4.93 36.15 4.59
N TYR A 68 -4.93 35.44 3.46
CA TYR A 68 -6.08 34.67 3.01
C TYR A 68 -6.31 33.44 3.90
N ALA A 69 -5.27 32.66 4.16
CA ALA A 69 -5.28 31.50 5.03
C ALA A 69 -5.79 31.88 6.42
N LYS A 70 -5.20 32.90 7.05
CA LYS A 70 -5.59 33.36 8.38
C LYS A 70 -7.01 33.91 8.43
N ASN A 71 -7.38 34.83 7.53
CA ASN A 71 -8.64 35.58 7.66
C ASN A 71 -9.84 34.90 6.99
N LYS A 72 -9.63 33.98 6.03
CA LYS A 72 -10.70 33.31 5.29
C LYS A 72 -10.81 31.83 5.59
N LEU A 73 -9.68 31.17 5.87
CA LEU A 73 -9.67 29.73 6.16
C LEU A 73 -9.48 29.45 7.66
N GLY A 74 -9.04 30.44 8.45
CA GLY A 74 -8.63 30.22 9.83
C GLY A 74 -7.36 29.36 9.96
N PHE A 75 -6.59 29.25 8.88
CA PHE A 75 -5.40 28.41 8.77
C PHE A 75 -4.15 29.27 8.99
N GLU A 76 -3.30 28.85 9.92
CA GLU A 76 -2.06 29.52 10.30
C GLU A 76 -0.84 28.73 9.85
N ASP A 77 0.33 29.36 9.92
CA ASP A 77 1.59 28.74 9.48
C ASP A 77 1.94 27.48 10.28
N GLU A 78 1.63 27.49 11.58
CA GLU A 78 1.87 26.38 12.51
C GLU A 78 1.03 25.13 12.16
N ASP A 79 -0.06 25.30 11.41
CA ASP A 79 -0.93 24.20 11.01
C ASP A 79 -0.23 23.28 10.00
N PHE A 80 0.61 23.80 9.09
CA PHE A 80 1.36 22.97 8.16
C PHE A 80 2.31 22.01 8.88
N GLU A 81 3.08 22.51 9.85
CA GLU A 81 3.96 21.67 10.65
C GLU A 81 3.15 20.68 11.50
N SER A 82 2.05 21.14 12.12
CA SER A 82 1.19 20.29 12.94
C SER A 82 0.58 19.12 12.16
N LEU A 83 0.08 19.37 10.95
CA LEU A 83 -0.43 18.34 10.05
C LEU A 83 0.68 17.42 9.56
N GLY A 84 1.84 17.99 9.22
CA GLY A 84 3.01 17.20 8.88
C GLY A 84 3.44 16.27 10.02
N PHE A 85 3.36 16.71 11.27
CA PHE A 85 3.59 15.86 12.43
C PHE A 85 2.57 14.73 12.55
N LEU A 86 1.29 14.97 12.25
CA LEU A 86 0.29 13.89 12.20
C LEU A 86 0.66 12.84 11.15
N GLY A 87 1.09 13.26 9.96
CA GLY A 87 1.57 12.36 8.92
C GLY A 87 2.82 11.58 9.34
N LEU A 88 3.78 12.22 10.01
CA LEU A 88 4.96 11.54 10.55
C LEU A 88 4.56 10.51 11.62
N LEU A 89 3.62 10.84 12.51
CA LEU A 89 3.12 9.92 13.53
C LEU A 89 2.48 8.69 12.89
N ASP A 90 1.62 8.88 11.89
CA ASP A 90 1.00 7.79 11.14
C ASP A 90 2.06 6.94 10.42
N ALA A 91 3.09 7.58 9.85
CA ALA A 91 4.20 6.89 9.23
C ALA A 91 4.96 6.00 10.22
N ILE A 92 5.32 6.54 11.38
CA ILE A 92 6.00 5.82 12.46
C ILE A 92 5.13 4.65 12.92
N ASP A 93 3.81 4.84 13.07
CA ASP A 93 2.89 3.82 13.56
C ASP A 93 2.59 2.73 12.52
N ARG A 94 2.69 3.01 11.21
CA ARG A 94 2.37 2.05 10.14
C ARG A 94 3.57 1.39 9.47
N TYR A 95 4.72 2.07 9.38
CA TYR A 95 5.90 1.58 8.67
C TYR A 95 6.42 0.28 9.27
N ASN A 96 6.71 -0.74 8.46
CA ASN A 96 7.28 -2.00 8.93
C ASN A 96 8.65 -2.25 8.28
N PRO A 97 9.78 -2.07 8.99
CA PRO A 97 11.12 -2.26 8.42
C PRO A 97 11.47 -3.73 8.12
N ASN A 98 10.68 -4.69 8.64
CA ASN A 98 10.90 -6.11 8.39
C ASN A 98 10.18 -6.60 7.12
N ASN A 99 9.41 -5.74 6.46
CA ASN A 99 8.90 -6.02 5.11
C ASN A 99 10.05 -5.91 4.10
N GLU A 100 10.12 -6.85 3.15
CA GLU A 100 11.08 -6.86 2.03
C GLU A 100 10.89 -5.70 1.02
N SER A 101 10.08 -4.69 1.34
CA SER A 101 9.98 -3.48 0.52
C SER A 101 11.24 -2.61 0.74
N ASP A 102 12.02 -2.39 -0.31
CA ASP A 102 13.23 -1.54 -0.32
C ASP A 102 12.99 -0.04 -0.05
N ILE A 103 11.77 0.37 0.32
CA ILE A 103 11.47 1.77 0.63
C ILE A 103 12.04 2.14 1.99
N LYS A 104 13.00 3.07 1.97
CA LYS A 104 13.56 3.71 3.16
C LYS A 104 12.48 4.42 3.96
N PHE A 105 12.60 4.40 5.28
CA PHE A 105 11.62 5.03 6.15
C PHE A 105 11.46 6.52 5.85
N GLU A 106 12.54 7.24 5.56
CA GLU A 106 12.50 8.65 5.15
C GLU A 106 11.55 8.90 3.98
N THR A 107 11.61 8.07 2.94
CA THR A 107 10.72 8.17 1.77
C THR A 107 9.27 7.91 2.18
N TYR A 108 9.03 6.84 2.94
CA TYR A 108 7.70 6.51 3.43
C TYR A 108 7.11 7.61 4.34
N ALA A 109 7.93 8.18 5.22
CA ALA A 109 7.54 9.26 6.12
C ALA A 109 7.23 10.55 5.35
N SER A 110 8.06 10.92 4.36
CA SER A 110 7.79 12.09 3.50
C SER A 110 6.42 12.00 2.83
N MET A 111 6.05 10.83 2.28
CA MET A 111 4.74 10.60 1.66
C MET A 111 3.59 10.85 2.64
N ASN A 112 3.65 10.26 3.83
CA ASN A 112 2.58 10.39 4.83
C ASN A 112 2.48 11.82 5.39
N ILE A 113 3.62 12.53 5.54
CA ILE A 113 3.66 13.95 5.94
C ILE A 113 2.92 14.81 4.91
N GLN A 114 3.22 14.62 3.62
CA GLN A 114 2.60 15.38 2.54
C GLN A 114 1.11 15.04 2.41
N ASP A 115 0.75 13.75 2.47
CA ASP A 115 -0.64 13.29 2.43
C ASP A 115 -1.50 13.91 3.55
N ALA A 116 -0.98 13.96 4.79
CA ALA A 116 -1.69 14.55 5.91
C ALA A 116 -1.99 16.05 5.69
N ILE A 117 -1.07 16.78 5.08
CA ILE A 117 -1.24 18.19 4.74
C ILE A 117 -2.26 18.35 3.61
N PHE A 118 -2.14 17.54 2.55
CA PHE A 118 -3.02 17.62 1.39
C PHE A 118 -4.46 17.20 1.68
N GLU A 119 -4.69 16.21 2.53
CA GLU A 119 -6.04 15.81 2.96
C GLU A 119 -6.81 16.96 3.60
N GLU A 120 -6.16 17.78 4.42
CA GLU A 120 -6.82 18.95 5.00
C GLU A 120 -7.13 20.01 3.95
N PHE A 121 -6.24 20.25 2.99
CA PHE A 121 -6.55 21.14 1.87
C PHE A 121 -7.72 20.65 1.02
N ARG A 122 -7.87 19.33 0.83
CA ARG A 122 -9.03 18.75 0.11
C ARG A 122 -10.35 19.04 0.83
N ARG A 123 -10.33 19.11 2.16
CA ARG A 123 -11.49 19.37 3.02
C ARG A 123 -11.85 20.85 3.17
N MET A 124 -10.92 21.76 2.86
CA MET A 124 -11.12 23.19 3.03
C MET A 124 -12.07 23.80 1.98
N ASP A 125 -13.23 24.24 2.48
CA ASP A 125 -14.14 25.11 1.74
C ASP A 125 -13.53 26.51 1.56
N GLY A 126 -13.77 27.11 0.39
CA GLY A 126 -13.30 28.46 0.06
C GLY A 126 -12.02 28.55 -0.76
N LEU A 127 -11.17 27.51 -0.80
CA LEU A 127 -9.92 27.50 -1.59
C LEU A 127 -10.15 27.92 -3.06
N PRO A 128 -9.39 28.92 -3.58
CA PRO A 128 -9.52 29.33 -4.99
C PRO A 128 -9.26 28.17 -5.96
N LYS A 129 -10.01 28.12 -7.07
CA LYS A 129 -9.88 27.05 -8.07
C LYS A 129 -8.46 26.92 -8.66
N SER A 130 -7.75 28.03 -8.82
CA SER A 130 -6.35 28.04 -9.30
C SER A 130 -5.39 27.37 -8.29
N VAL A 131 -5.62 27.60 -7.00
CA VAL A 131 -4.81 27.01 -5.92
C VAL A 131 -5.07 25.51 -5.82
N ARG A 132 -6.34 25.09 -5.84
CA ARG A 132 -6.71 23.67 -5.92
C ARG A 132 -6.06 22.97 -7.10
N ARG A 133 -5.95 23.67 -8.24
CA ARG A 133 -5.27 23.14 -9.43
C ARG A 133 -3.77 22.97 -9.22
N GLU A 134 -3.10 23.88 -8.51
CA GLU A 134 -1.66 23.75 -8.25
C GLU A 134 -1.35 22.67 -7.22
N ILE A 135 -2.16 22.58 -6.15
CA ILE A 135 -2.08 21.48 -5.17
C ILE A 135 -2.17 20.13 -5.89
N LYS A 136 -3.16 19.97 -6.76
CA LYS A 136 -3.35 18.76 -7.55
C LYS A 136 -2.16 18.42 -8.47
N LYS A 137 -1.47 19.42 -9.02
CA LYS A 137 -0.25 19.20 -9.82
C LYS A 137 0.90 18.68 -8.95
N LEU A 138 1.04 19.19 -7.73
CA LEU A 138 2.08 18.73 -6.80
C LEU A 138 1.85 17.29 -6.40
N GLU A 139 0.62 16.95 -6.03
CA GLU A 139 0.21 15.57 -5.74
C GLU A 139 0.51 14.65 -6.93
N MET A 140 0.20 15.08 -8.16
CA MET A 140 0.54 14.32 -9.37
C MET A 140 2.05 14.12 -9.55
N VAL A 141 2.85 15.16 -9.33
CA VAL A 141 4.32 15.09 -9.47
C VAL A 141 4.91 14.15 -8.42
N GLU A 142 4.41 14.20 -7.20
CA GLU A 142 4.80 13.32 -6.11
C GLU A 142 4.40 11.87 -6.38
N ASN A 143 3.14 11.62 -6.72
CA ASN A 143 2.66 10.29 -7.07
C ASN A 143 3.38 9.69 -8.28
N LYS A 144 3.85 10.53 -9.20
CA LYS A 144 4.70 10.09 -10.31
C LYS A 144 6.09 9.66 -9.86
N MET A 145 6.67 10.36 -8.88
CA MET A 145 7.93 9.95 -8.24
C MET A 145 7.76 8.65 -7.45
N ILE A 146 6.65 8.52 -6.71
CA ILE A 146 6.34 7.35 -5.89
C ILE A 146 6.11 6.11 -6.76
N ASN A 147 5.19 6.19 -7.73
CA ASN A 147 4.89 5.08 -8.64
C ASN A 147 6.03 4.81 -9.65
N ASN A 148 7.13 5.59 -9.64
CA ASN A 148 8.28 5.41 -10.52
C ASN A 148 7.92 5.19 -12.02
N LEU A 149 6.85 5.87 -12.46
CA LEU A 149 6.29 5.75 -13.81
C LEU A 149 6.81 6.88 -14.72
N THR A 150 7.35 6.50 -15.88
CA THR A 150 7.69 7.47 -16.93
C THR A 150 6.42 7.95 -17.64
N LYS A 151 6.52 9.11 -18.32
CA LYS A 151 5.38 9.62 -19.12
C LYS A 151 4.95 8.64 -20.22
N LYS A 152 5.91 7.94 -20.83
CA LYS A 152 5.64 6.92 -21.85
C LYS A 152 4.85 5.73 -21.29
N GLU A 153 5.19 5.29 -20.09
CA GLU A 153 4.51 4.18 -19.39
C GLU A 153 3.08 4.56 -19.01
N ILE A 154 2.87 5.79 -18.51
CA ILE A 154 1.52 6.33 -18.26
C ILE A 154 0.70 6.33 -19.55
N ASP A 155 1.25 6.84 -20.65
CA ASP A 155 0.54 6.91 -21.93
C ASP A 155 0.24 5.51 -22.51
N ASN A 156 1.13 4.54 -22.31
CA ASN A 156 0.91 3.13 -22.67
C ASN A 156 -0.24 2.54 -21.86
N LEU A 157 -0.20 2.70 -20.53
CA LEU A 157 -1.21 2.19 -19.62
C LEU A 157 -2.59 2.81 -19.92
N CYS A 158 -2.65 4.13 -20.18
CA CYS A 158 -3.89 4.79 -20.61
C CYS A 158 -4.45 4.23 -21.92
N LYS A 159 -3.59 3.90 -22.90
CA LYS A 159 -4.05 3.33 -24.18
C LYS A 159 -4.60 1.92 -23.98
N TRP A 160 -3.90 1.10 -23.20
CA TRP A 160 -4.32 -0.25 -22.83
C TRP A 160 -5.66 -0.21 -22.08
N ALA A 161 -5.77 0.65 -21.06
CA ALA A 161 -6.99 0.83 -20.28
C ALA A 161 -8.19 1.24 -21.16
N LYS A 162 -7.99 2.17 -22.10
CA LYS A 162 -9.05 2.57 -23.05
C LYS A 162 -9.45 1.47 -24.01
N LYS A 163 -8.51 0.58 -24.40
CA LYS A 163 -8.81 -0.56 -25.28
C LYS A 163 -9.77 -1.54 -24.59
N TYR A 164 -9.60 -1.75 -23.29
CA TYR A 164 -10.37 -2.71 -22.50
C TYR A 164 -11.41 -2.05 -21.56
N ASN A 165 -11.74 -0.78 -21.80
CA ASN A 165 -12.72 0.00 -21.02
C ASN A 165 -12.48 0.02 -19.49
N ILE A 166 -11.23 0.06 -19.06
CA ILE A 166 -10.84 0.17 -17.65
C ILE A 166 -10.79 1.64 -17.26
N GLU A 167 -11.91 2.16 -16.74
CA GLU A 167 -12.05 3.58 -16.41
C GLU A 167 -11.03 4.05 -15.37
N ASP A 168 -10.62 3.21 -14.42
CA ASP A 168 -9.69 3.58 -13.35
C ASP A 168 -8.26 3.88 -13.85
N LEU A 169 -7.94 3.49 -15.10
CA LEU A 169 -6.61 3.66 -15.70
C LEU A 169 -6.63 4.49 -17.00
N ASP A 170 -7.76 5.10 -17.36
CA ASP A 170 -7.94 5.79 -18.65
C ASP A 170 -7.25 7.16 -18.75
N THR A 171 -6.79 7.71 -17.63
CA THR A 171 -6.19 9.04 -17.50
C THR A 171 -5.02 9.04 -16.52
N GLU A 172 -4.02 9.90 -16.79
CA GLU A 172 -2.84 10.07 -15.93
C GLU A 172 -3.21 10.41 -14.48
N GLU A 173 -4.24 11.23 -14.29
CA GLU A 173 -4.72 11.61 -12.96
C GLU A 173 -5.22 10.39 -12.17
N LYS A 174 -6.03 9.52 -12.77
CA LYS A 174 -6.54 8.33 -12.09
C LYS A 174 -5.42 7.34 -11.79
N ILE A 175 -4.55 7.08 -12.77
CA ILE A 175 -3.37 6.19 -12.62
C ILE A 175 -2.52 6.60 -11.42
N LEU A 176 -2.17 7.88 -11.30
CA LEU A 176 -1.24 8.34 -10.26
C LEU A 176 -1.83 8.28 -8.85
N ASN A 177 -3.16 8.39 -8.73
CA ASN A 177 -3.86 8.42 -7.44
C ASN A 177 -4.54 7.08 -7.10
N ILE A 178 -4.31 6.03 -7.88
CA ILE A 178 -5.04 4.78 -7.72
C ILE A 178 -4.65 4.04 -6.44
N LYS A 179 -5.66 3.70 -5.65
CA LYS A 179 -5.54 2.85 -4.45
C LYS A 179 -6.28 1.53 -4.61
N GLU A 180 -7.34 1.52 -5.40
CA GLU A 180 -8.15 0.35 -5.68
C GLU A 180 -8.27 0.20 -7.18
N LEU A 181 -7.92 -0.97 -7.70
CA LEU A 181 -7.99 -1.29 -9.12
C LEU A 181 -8.85 -2.53 -9.27
N LYS A 182 -9.90 -2.41 -10.08
CA LYS A 182 -10.75 -3.52 -10.47
C LYS A 182 -10.66 -3.73 -11.97
N ILE A 183 -10.22 -4.92 -12.38
CA ILE A 183 -10.16 -5.33 -13.78
C ILE A 183 -11.12 -6.51 -13.94
N VAL A 184 -12.12 -6.34 -14.79
CA VAL A 184 -13.08 -7.40 -15.15
C VAL A 184 -13.19 -7.45 -16.66
N SER A 185 -12.79 -8.55 -17.27
CA SER A 185 -12.87 -8.70 -18.72
C SER A 185 -12.69 -10.14 -19.18
N ASP A 186 -13.51 -10.57 -20.11
CA ASP A 186 -13.34 -11.85 -20.82
C ASP A 186 -12.29 -11.75 -21.94
N GLU A 187 -11.83 -10.54 -22.29
CA GLU A 187 -10.96 -10.30 -23.46
C GLU A 187 -9.50 -9.98 -23.10
N ILE A 188 -9.21 -9.74 -21.81
CA ILE A 188 -7.85 -9.43 -21.36
C ILE A 188 -7.04 -10.72 -21.25
N ASP A 189 -6.05 -10.84 -22.13
CA ASP A 189 -5.09 -11.93 -22.22
C ASP A 189 -3.72 -11.60 -21.62
N TYR A 190 -3.47 -10.32 -21.28
CA TYR A 190 -2.25 -9.89 -20.57
C TYR A 190 -2.49 -8.66 -19.69
N LEU A 191 -1.69 -8.55 -18.63
CA LEU A 191 -1.56 -7.34 -17.81
C LEU A 191 -0.27 -6.60 -18.16
N PRO A 192 -0.31 -5.29 -18.48
CA PRO A 192 0.90 -4.51 -18.77
C PRO A 192 1.79 -4.37 -17.53
N ASN A 193 3.11 -4.44 -17.73
CA ASN A 193 4.09 -4.35 -16.64
C ASN A 193 3.99 -3.03 -15.85
N GLU A 194 3.48 -1.97 -16.49
CA GLU A 194 3.23 -0.67 -15.89
C GLU A 194 2.27 -0.72 -14.69
N ILE A 195 1.33 -1.67 -14.64
CA ILE A 195 0.42 -1.84 -13.48
C ILE A 195 1.23 -2.14 -12.21
N PHE A 196 2.30 -2.92 -12.32
CA PHE A 196 3.12 -3.35 -11.17
C PHE A 196 4.09 -2.27 -10.69
N LYS A 197 4.04 -1.08 -11.29
CA LYS A 197 4.72 0.12 -10.79
C LYS A 197 3.80 1.01 -9.94
N LEU A 198 2.51 0.69 -9.85
CA LEU A 198 1.54 1.44 -9.07
C LEU A 198 1.70 1.14 -7.58
N THR A 199 2.80 1.62 -6.98
CA THR A 199 3.14 1.36 -5.57
C THR A 199 2.11 1.90 -4.59
N ASN A 200 1.25 2.82 -4.99
CA ASN A 200 0.14 3.33 -4.17
C ASN A 200 -1.06 2.36 -4.08
N LEU A 201 -1.08 1.27 -4.86
CA LEU A 201 -2.20 0.35 -4.90
C LEU A 201 -2.32 -0.46 -3.60
N GLU A 202 -3.48 -0.40 -2.96
CA GLU A 202 -3.83 -1.08 -1.71
C GLU A 202 -4.79 -2.25 -1.92
N SER A 203 -5.61 -2.22 -2.98
CA SER A 203 -6.55 -3.29 -3.31
C SER A 203 -6.53 -3.56 -4.82
N PHE A 204 -6.36 -4.83 -5.19
CA PHE A 204 -6.37 -5.26 -6.58
C PHE A 204 -7.33 -6.43 -6.76
N TYR A 205 -8.36 -6.22 -7.57
CA TYR A 205 -9.32 -7.24 -7.98
C TYR A 205 -9.15 -7.50 -9.47
N ILE A 206 -9.00 -8.77 -9.83
CA ILE A 206 -8.78 -9.20 -11.20
C ILE A 206 -9.70 -10.39 -11.48
N ASP A 207 -10.60 -10.21 -12.43
CA ASP A 207 -11.50 -11.23 -12.98
C ASP A 207 -11.28 -11.25 -14.50
N CYS A 208 -10.38 -12.11 -14.97
CA CYS A 208 -9.96 -12.16 -16.38
C CYS A 208 -9.82 -13.58 -16.89
N TYR A 209 -10.89 -14.13 -17.47
CA TYR A 209 -10.93 -15.53 -17.90
C TYR A 209 -9.92 -15.90 -18.98
N SER A 210 -9.52 -14.95 -19.84
CA SER A 210 -8.55 -15.17 -20.92
C SER A 210 -7.09 -14.97 -20.52
N LEU A 211 -6.80 -14.63 -19.26
CA LEU A 211 -5.43 -14.39 -18.80
C LEU A 211 -4.71 -15.73 -18.63
N GLU A 212 -3.71 -16.01 -19.48
CA GLU A 212 -2.98 -17.30 -19.45
C GLU A 212 -1.88 -17.32 -18.38
N GLU A 213 -1.25 -16.18 -18.10
CA GLU A 213 -0.14 -16.05 -17.16
C GLU A 213 -0.34 -14.86 -16.22
N PHE A 214 -0.05 -15.08 -14.94
CA PHE A 214 0.00 -14.00 -13.97
C PHE A 214 1.45 -13.50 -13.81
N PRO A 215 1.69 -12.18 -13.91
CA PRO A 215 3.04 -11.62 -13.94
C PRO A 215 3.75 -11.70 -12.59
N LYS A 216 5.05 -12.02 -12.63
CA LYS A 216 5.93 -12.12 -11.44
C LYS A 216 6.17 -10.79 -10.75
N ASP A 217 6.02 -9.68 -11.46
CA ASP A 217 6.24 -8.33 -10.96
C ASP A 217 5.23 -7.90 -9.88
N ILE A 218 4.22 -8.72 -9.56
CA ILE A 218 3.25 -8.46 -8.49
C ILE A 218 3.89 -8.11 -7.15
N GLU A 219 5.07 -8.66 -6.84
CA GLU A 219 5.83 -8.35 -5.62
C GLU A 219 6.16 -6.85 -5.45
N LYS A 220 6.19 -6.09 -6.54
CA LYS A 220 6.46 -4.65 -6.53
C LYS A 220 5.29 -3.82 -5.99
N LEU A 221 4.10 -4.39 -5.88
CA LEU A 221 2.93 -3.76 -5.26
C LEU A 221 3.01 -3.84 -3.73
N ILE A 222 4.08 -3.25 -3.18
CA ILE A 222 4.47 -3.38 -1.78
C ILE A 222 3.41 -2.89 -0.77
N ASN A 223 2.47 -2.02 -1.17
CA ASN A 223 1.41 -1.49 -0.31
C ASN A 223 0.10 -2.27 -0.45
N LEU A 224 0.06 -3.35 -1.25
CA LEU A 224 -1.13 -4.13 -1.47
C LEU A 224 -1.56 -4.85 -0.19
N LYS A 225 -2.81 -4.61 0.22
CA LYS A 225 -3.45 -5.19 1.41
C LYS A 225 -4.50 -6.23 1.02
N LYS A 226 -5.11 -6.08 -0.16
CA LYS A 226 -6.15 -6.98 -0.65
C LYS A 226 -5.84 -7.39 -2.09
N LEU A 227 -5.81 -8.69 -2.32
CA LEU A 227 -5.67 -9.26 -3.65
C LEU A 227 -6.80 -10.26 -3.84
N THR A 228 -7.62 -10.01 -4.86
CA THR A 228 -8.61 -10.96 -5.35
C THR A 228 -8.27 -11.32 -6.78
N ILE A 229 -8.16 -12.61 -7.03
CA ILE A 229 -7.81 -13.23 -8.29
C ILE A 229 -8.93 -14.22 -8.62
N GLU A 230 -9.62 -13.99 -9.72
CA GLU A 230 -10.69 -14.85 -10.26
C GLU A 230 -10.33 -15.18 -11.71
N PHE A 231 -9.96 -16.43 -11.99
CA PHE A 231 -9.53 -16.87 -13.33
C PHE A 231 -10.00 -18.29 -13.64
N SER A 232 -10.34 -18.58 -14.89
CA SER A 232 -10.64 -19.97 -15.30
C SER A 232 -9.39 -20.72 -15.73
N ASP A 233 -8.47 -20.10 -16.47
CA ASP A 233 -7.49 -20.84 -17.28
C ASP A 233 -6.05 -20.79 -16.76
N ILE A 234 -5.78 -20.08 -15.65
CA ILE A 234 -4.43 -19.99 -15.07
C ILE A 234 -4.04 -21.31 -14.41
N LYS A 235 -3.02 -21.98 -14.99
CA LYS A 235 -2.46 -23.23 -14.47
C LYS A 235 -1.53 -23.06 -13.29
N THR A 236 -0.83 -21.91 -13.22
CA THR A 236 0.17 -21.63 -12.19
C THR A 236 0.15 -20.16 -11.78
N LEU A 237 0.23 -19.89 -10.48
CA LEU A 237 0.46 -18.55 -9.96
C LEU A 237 1.97 -18.34 -9.68
N PRO A 238 2.50 -17.12 -9.84
CA PRO A 238 3.88 -16.82 -9.48
C PRO A 238 4.05 -16.88 -7.95
N LYS A 239 5.15 -17.46 -7.49
CA LYS A 239 5.51 -17.50 -6.06
C LYS A 239 5.70 -16.10 -5.47
N GLU A 240 5.99 -15.12 -6.33
CA GLU A 240 6.18 -13.71 -6.01
C GLU A 240 4.92 -13.06 -5.39
N ILE A 241 3.72 -13.65 -5.53
CA ILE A 241 2.53 -13.23 -4.77
C ILE A 241 2.79 -13.27 -3.25
N PHE A 242 3.63 -14.19 -2.79
CA PHE A 242 3.95 -14.32 -1.37
C PHE A 242 4.98 -13.32 -0.85
N ASN A 243 5.55 -12.49 -1.74
CA ASN A 243 6.40 -11.36 -1.36
C ASN A 243 5.57 -10.11 -1.03
N LEU A 244 4.24 -10.17 -1.16
CA LEU A 244 3.31 -9.13 -0.74
C LEU A 244 3.15 -9.10 0.80
N VAL A 245 4.22 -8.72 1.47
CA VAL A 245 4.37 -8.72 2.93
C VAL A 245 3.37 -7.82 3.69
N ASN A 246 2.64 -6.93 2.99
CA ASN A 246 1.54 -6.14 3.55
C ASN A 246 0.14 -6.74 3.33
N LEU A 247 0.03 -7.88 2.65
CA LEU A 247 -1.25 -8.47 2.28
C LEU A 247 -2.00 -8.97 3.52
N GLU A 248 -3.23 -8.48 3.69
CA GLU A 248 -4.15 -8.85 4.77
C GLU A 248 -5.25 -9.80 4.29
N THR A 249 -5.61 -9.74 3.00
CA THR A 249 -6.63 -10.59 2.38
C THR A 249 -6.14 -11.10 1.03
N LEU A 250 -6.16 -12.43 0.88
CA LEU A 250 -5.90 -13.12 -0.38
C LEU A 250 -7.11 -13.99 -0.73
N ASN A 251 -7.75 -13.66 -1.84
CA ASN A 251 -8.81 -14.45 -2.43
C ASN A 251 -8.30 -14.97 -3.78
N ILE A 252 -8.25 -16.28 -3.94
CA ILE A 252 -7.92 -16.93 -5.19
C ILE A 252 -9.08 -17.87 -5.53
N GLU A 253 -9.69 -17.63 -6.67
CA GLU A 253 -10.73 -18.45 -7.24
C GLU A 253 -10.24 -18.93 -8.60
N CYS A 254 -10.08 -20.24 -8.76
CA CYS A 254 -9.53 -20.80 -9.98
C CYS A 254 -10.10 -22.18 -10.33
N ALA A 255 -10.32 -22.43 -11.62
CA ALA A 255 -10.79 -23.73 -12.11
C ALA A 255 -9.66 -24.69 -12.52
N CYS A 256 -8.48 -24.18 -12.90
CA CYS A 256 -7.42 -24.97 -13.55
C CYS A 256 -6.04 -24.94 -12.87
N LEU A 257 -5.92 -24.38 -11.65
CA LEU A 257 -4.64 -24.31 -10.93
C LEU A 257 -4.09 -25.73 -10.61
N GLU A 258 -2.97 -26.09 -11.23
CA GLU A 258 -2.36 -27.41 -11.08
C GLU A 258 -1.50 -27.52 -9.79
N GLU A 259 -0.91 -26.39 -9.37
CA GLU A 259 0.00 -26.31 -8.22
C GLU A 259 -0.22 -25.01 -7.42
N PHE A 260 -0.25 -25.14 -6.09
CA PHE A 260 -0.24 -23.98 -5.20
C PHE A 260 1.22 -23.58 -4.97
N PRO A 261 1.63 -22.31 -5.17
CA PRO A 261 3.04 -21.96 -5.10
C PRO A 261 3.56 -22.01 -3.66
N ASP A 262 4.86 -22.28 -3.51
CA ASP A 262 5.53 -22.28 -2.20
C ASP A 262 5.70 -20.84 -1.67
N GLY A 263 5.70 -20.70 -0.34
CA GLY A 263 6.08 -19.43 0.31
C GLY A 263 4.96 -18.68 1.04
N ILE A 264 3.75 -19.24 1.14
CA ILE A 264 2.61 -18.58 1.80
C ILE A 264 2.92 -18.06 3.21
N SER A 265 3.84 -18.68 3.95
CA SER A 265 4.29 -18.23 5.27
C SER A 265 4.92 -16.83 5.29
N ASN A 266 5.35 -16.30 4.15
CA ASN A 266 5.89 -14.94 4.02
C ASN A 266 4.80 -13.87 4.18
N LEU A 267 3.53 -14.22 3.99
CA LEU A 267 2.39 -13.33 4.18
C LEU A 267 2.07 -13.15 5.67
N THR A 268 3.01 -12.58 6.41
CA THR A 268 2.97 -12.48 7.88
C THR A 268 1.79 -11.65 8.39
N LYS A 269 1.19 -10.77 7.58
CA LYS A 269 0.01 -9.96 7.92
C LYS A 269 -1.33 -10.55 7.46
N LEU A 270 -1.32 -11.72 6.80
CA LEU A 270 -2.52 -12.31 6.23
C LEU A 270 -3.52 -12.67 7.34
N LYS A 271 -4.74 -12.12 7.24
CA LYS A 271 -5.86 -12.38 8.14
C LYS A 271 -6.92 -13.25 7.50
N THR A 272 -7.09 -13.13 6.19
CA THR A 272 -8.11 -13.87 5.43
C THR A 272 -7.47 -14.53 4.23
N LEU A 273 -7.66 -15.85 4.13
CA LEU A 273 -7.30 -16.65 2.97
C LEU A 273 -8.54 -17.37 2.45
N ASN A 274 -8.98 -17.01 1.25
CA ASN A 274 -10.00 -17.76 0.53
C ASN A 274 -9.35 -18.39 -0.70
N PHE A 275 -9.42 -19.71 -0.80
CA PHE A 275 -8.97 -20.48 -1.96
C PHE A 275 -10.14 -21.34 -2.44
N ILE A 276 -10.76 -20.92 -3.54
CA ILE A 276 -11.91 -21.59 -4.12
C ILE A 276 -11.48 -22.26 -5.41
N TYR A 277 -11.53 -23.59 -5.43
CA TYR A 277 -11.36 -24.42 -6.61
C TYR A 277 -12.72 -24.86 -7.15
N TYR A 278 -12.86 -25.15 -8.45
CA TYR A 278 -14.16 -25.55 -9.05
C TYR A 278 -14.18 -26.92 -9.76
N GLU A 279 -13.05 -27.41 -10.30
CA GLU A 279 -13.03 -28.68 -11.03
C GLU A 279 -12.52 -29.85 -10.18
N GLU A 280 -13.20 -31.00 -10.28
CA GLU A 280 -12.79 -32.23 -9.58
C GLU A 280 -11.70 -33.01 -10.35
N LEU A 281 -11.43 -32.65 -11.60
CA LEU A 281 -10.67 -33.47 -12.58
C LEU A 281 -9.15 -33.25 -12.54
N ILE A 282 -8.69 -32.09 -12.07
CA ILE A 282 -7.27 -31.78 -11.91
C ILE A 282 -6.94 -31.86 -10.42
N GLU A 283 -6.16 -32.85 -10.04
CA GLU A 283 -5.71 -33.02 -8.66
C GLU A 283 -4.64 -31.98 -8.32
N LEU A 284 -4.97 -30.99 -7.47
CA LEU A 284 -3.95 -30.17 -6.80
C LEU A 284 -3.00 -31.12 -6.05
N LYS A 285 -1.71 -31.10 -6.40
CA LYS A 285 -0.73 -32.10 -5.92
C LYS A 285 -0.63 -32.15 -4.40
N GLU A 286 -0.46 -30.99 -3.75
CA GLU A 286 -0.51 -30.81 -2.30
C GLU A 286 -0.74 -29.33 -1.99
N PHE A 287 -1.43 -29.03 -0.89
CA PHE A 287 -1.53 -27.67 -0.37
C PHE A 287 -0.40 -27.40 0.63
N PRO A 288 0.23 -26.21 0.64
CA PRO A 288 1.43 -25.94 1.42
C PRO A 288 1.21 -26.12 2.92
N LYS A 289 2.12 -26.85 3.57
CA LYS A 289 2.15 -27.03 5.05
C LYS A 289 2.52 -25.73 5.77
N GLU A 290 3.14 -24.81 5.05
CA GLU A 290 3.58 -23.49 5.49
C GLU A 290 2.40 -22.63 5.99
N ILE A 291 1.16 -22.95 5.62
CA ILE A 291 -0.03 -22.28 6.13
C ILE A 291 -0.12 -22.30 7.67
N PHE A 292 0.43 -23.35 8.31
CA PHE A 292 0.46 -23.45 9.77
C PHE A 292 1.37 -22.41 10.44
N ASN A 293 2.23 -21.74 9.69
CA ASN A 293 3.11 -20.69 10.19
C ASN A 293 2.44 -19.30 10.17
N LEU A 294 1.23 -19.16 9.63
CA LEU A 294 0.51 -17.89 9.55
C LEU A 294 -0.12 -17.51 10.88
N LYS A 295 0.67 -16.82 11.71
CA LYS A 295 0.26 -16.44 13.07
C LYS A 295 -0.92 -15.48 13.11
N ASN A 296 -1.16 -14.68 12.07
CA ASN A 296 -2.22 -13.68 12.06
C ASN A 296 -3.48 -14.12 11.30
N LEU A 297 -3.52 -15.38 10.82
CA LEU A 297 -4.65 -15.88 10.04
C LEU A 297 -5.87 -16.06 10.96
N GLU A 298 -6.98 -15.43 10.57
CA GLU A 298 -8.23 -15.43 11.32
C GLU A 298 -9.35 -16.16 10.56
N ASN A 299 -9.38 -16.05 9.23
CA ASN A 299 -10.43 -16.59 8.39
C ASN A 299 -9.82 -17.43 7.28
N ILE A 300 -10.32 -18.65 7.14
CA ILE A 300 -9.89 -19.54 6.07
C ILE A 300 -11.10 -20.18 5.40
N ARG A 301 -11.16 -20.06 4.07
CA ARG A 301 -12.10 -20.79 3.22
C ARG A 301 -11.32 -21.58 2.19
N LEU A 302 -11.45 -22.91 2.18
CA LEU A 302 -10.87 -23.78 1.15
C LEU A 302 -12.01 -24.64 0.57
N SER A 303 -12.22 -24.67 -0.75
CA SER A 303 -13.21 -25.59 -1.36
C SER A 303 -12.56 -26.86 -1.94
N TYR A 304 -13.39 -27.89 -2.20
CA TYR A 304 -13.00 -29.21 -2.77
C TYR A 304 -12.00 -30.01 -1.92
N PHE A 305 -12.41 -30.24 -0.68
CA PHE A 305 -11.67 -30.79 0.46
C PHE A 305 -11.23 -32.27 0.41
N ASN A 306 -11.46 -33.01 -0.69
CA ASN A 306 -11.35 -34.48 -0.67
C ASN A 306 -9.94 -35.00 -0.33
N LYS A 307 -8.88 -34.19 -0.50
CA LYS A 307 -7.50 -34.50 -0.09
C LYS A 307 -7.02 -33.79 1.20
N PHE A 308 -7.79 -32.87 1.76
CA PHE A 308 -7.44 -32.07 2.94
C PHE A 308 -7.90 -32.68 4.27
N LYS A 309 -8.44 -33.90 4.23
CA LYS A 309 -9.02 -34.63 5.36
C LYS A 309 -8.10 -34.77 6.60
N GLY A 310 -6.80 -34.50 6.46
CA GLY A 310 -5.81 -34.44 7.56
C GLY A 310 -5.37 -33.02 8.00
N TYR A 311 -5.69 -31.97 7.25
CA TYR A 311 -5.36 -30.58 7.56
C TYR A 311 -6.37 -29.93 8.50
N TYR A 312 -7.65 -30.37 8.47
CA TYR A 312 -8.72 -29.81 9.32
C TYR A 312 -8.29 -29.66 10.77
N LYS A 313 -7.78 -30.74 11.37
CA LYS A 313 -7.38 -30.75 12.78
C LYS A 313 -6.26 -29.75 13.04
N LYS A 314 -5.24 -29.71 12.17
CA LYS A 314 -4.09 -28.80 12.31
C LYS A 314 -4.45 -27.33 12.07
N ILE A 315 -5.38 -27.04 11.16
CA ILE A 315 -5.89 -25.68 10.91
C ILE A 315 -6.75 -25.23 12.10
N ASN A 316 -7.59 -26.12 12.62
CA ASN A 316 -8.42 -25.85 13.79
C ASN A 316 -7.60 -25.70 15.09
N ASP A 317 -6.38 -26.23 15.13
CA ASP A 317 -5.43 -26.07 16.23
C ASP A 317 -4.63 -24.74 16.14
N LEU A 318 -4.87 -23.88 15.14
CA LEU A 318 -4.24 -22.56 15.05
C LEU A 318 -4.93 -21.57 16.02
N ASP A 319 -4.15 -20.98 16.91
CA ASP A 319 -4.63 -20.16 18.04
C ASP A 319 -5.52 -18.97 17.65
N ASN A 320 -5.39 -18.43 16.45
CA ASN A 320 -6.02 -17.17 16.02
C ASN A 320 -7.18 -17.35 15.02
N ILE A 321 -7.51 -18.58 14.63
CA ILE A 321 -8.57 -18.85 13.66
C ILE A 321 -9.95 -18.64 14.29
N LYS A 322 -10.77 -17.82 13.62
CA LYS A 322 -12.14 -17.47 14.00
C LYS A 322 -13.18 -18.17 13.12
N ASN A 323 -12.93 -18.25 11.81
CA ASN A 323 -13.85 -18.83 10.84
C ASN A 323 -13.14 -19.83 9.94
N ILE A 324 -13.72 -21.03 9.81
CA ILE A 324 -13.24 -22.12 8.97
C ILE A 324 -14.39 -22.56 8.09
N GLU A 325 -14.23 -22.45 6.78
CA GLU A 325 -15.13 -23.03 5.78
C GLU A 325 -14.30 -23.97 4.89
N LEU A 326 -14.65 -25.25 4.87
CA LEU A 326 -13.87 -26.33 4.25
C LEU A 326 -14.75 -27.23 3.39
#